data_AF-A0AAJ6EQV5-F1
#
_entry.id   AF-A0AAJ6EQV5-F1
#
_cell.length_a   1.000
_cell.length_b   1.000
_cell.length_c   1.000
_cell.angle_alpha   90.00
_cell.angle_beta   90.00
_cell.angle_gamma   90.00
#
_symmetry.space_group_name_H-M   'P 1'
#
loop_
_entity.id
_entity.type
_entity.pdbx_description
1 polymer ?
#
loop_
_entity_poly.entity_id
_entity_poly.type
_entity_poly.pdbx_seq_one_letter_code
_entity_poly.pdbx_strand_id
1 'polypeptide(L)'
;MTNPADNRLQARNDMAWAIAVGGIGAVLFAALLTFAWHFAATLFLLFAGMLLGVGLNAMTTLLGRLTGLPHALRLALVCLALAGMLSGIVFLGGTTIAQQATVLSNTIKSQLGSVKEFLEQHGVDTSYLDFTNAAGEAKPEGTAAATAPTTTAPAASSSHGLPGAGTLASSGGAIISQTLKVLLGTVSVVGNFFIVLFLGLAFAAQPSIYRAGLLFIAPAKYRAQATVIVDRIGDTLERWLIAQIITMAAVFLVTWIGLAIIGIPSSFILGIQAGLLAFIPTVGAILGGLIVVLASLATGWIAALSAFILFLGVHALESYVLTPIIQRQALDIPPATLFAFQILLGVVFGVWGLALALPLMAIAKVMIDHFKAEDKAPAHAA
;
A
#
# COMPACT_ATOMS: atom_id res chain seq x y z
N MET A 1 58.24 29.04 -26.57
CA MET A 1 57.12 29.63 -27.33
C MET A 1 56.33 28.47 -27.90
N THR A 2 55.19 28.12 -27.31
CA THR A 2 54.31 27.08 -27.85
C THR A 2 53.66 27.59 -29.13
N ASN A 3 53.62 26.74 -30.17
CA ASN A 3 53.11 27.12 -31.47
C ASN A 3 51.60 27.41 -31.38
N PRO A 4 51.09 28.55 -31.86
CA PRO A 4 49.66 28.88 -31.81
C PRO A 4 48.75 27.84 -32.50
N ALA A 5 49.30 27.02 -33.41
CA ALA A 5 48.58 25.89 -34.00
C ALA A 5 48.33 24.74 -32.99
N ASP A 6 49.32 24.40 -32.16
CA ASP A 6 49.22 23.32 -31.17
C ASP A 6 48.20 23.65 -30.08
N ASN A 7 48.15 24.92 -29.65
CA ASN A 7 47.20 25.39 -28.63
C ASN A 7 45.73 25.28 -29.10
N ARG A 8 45.46 25.47 -30.40
CA ARG A 8 44.11 25.32 -30.97
C ARG A 8 43.69 23.85 -31.10
N LEU A 9 44.62 22.94 -31.35
CA LEU A 9 44.34 21.50 -31.41
C LEU A 9 44.06 20.93 -30.02
N GLN A 10 44.82 21.38 -29.02
CA GLN A 10 44.63 20.98 -27.62
C GLN A 10 43.26 21.45 -27.10
N ALA A 11 42.90 22.72 -27.33
CA ALA A 11 41.59 23.26 -26.96
C ALA A 11 40.41 22.54 -27.64
N ARG A 12 40.56 22.13 -28.91
CA ARG A 12 39.53 21.35 -29.63
C ARG A 12 39.36 19.94 -29.08
N ASN A 13 40.46 19.27 -28.71
CA ASN A 13 40.41 17.95 -28.09
C ASN A 13 39.83 18.00 -26.67
N ASP A 14 40.15 19.03 -25.89
CA ASP A 14 39.55 19.24 -24.55
C ASP A 14 38.05 19.51 -24.63
N MET A 15 37.60 20.33 -25.60
CA MET A 15 36.18 20.54 -25.86
C MET A 15 35.48 19.25 -26.33
N ALA A 16 36.10 18.49 -27.23
CA ALA A 16 35.55 17.22 -27.70
C ALA A 16 35.46 16.18 -26.57
N TRP A 17 36.46 16.11 -25.71
CA TRP A 17 36.48 15.23 -24.54
C TRP A 17 35.41 15.65 -23.51
N ALA A 18 35.27 16.94 -23.22
CA ALA A 18 34.23 17.45 -22.32
C ALA A 18 32.82 17.18 -22.86
N ILE A 19 32.58 17.36 -24.16
CA ILE A 19 31.29 17.04 -24.81
C ILE A 19 31.03 15.53 -24.77
N ALA A 20 32.05 14.70 -25.03
CA ALA A 20 31.93 13.25 -24.99
C ALA A 20 31.63 12.76 -23.56
N VAL A 21 32.35 13.24 -22.55
CA VAL A 21 32.12 12.88 -21.14
C VAL A 21 30.75 13.38 -20.67
N GLY A 22 30.36 14.60 -21.02
CA GLY A 22 29.03 15.14 -20.73
C GLY A 22 27.91 14.34 -21.41
N GLY A 23 28.10 13.98 -22.68
CA GLY A 23 27.16 13.16 -23.44
C GLY A 23 27.00 11.75 -22.88
N ILE A 24 28.12 11.08 -22.57
CA ILE A 24 28.13 9.76 -21.92
C ILE A 24 27.43 9.84 -20.56
N GLY A 25 27.73 10.87 -19.76
CA GLY A 25 27.09 11.11 -18.47
C GLY A 25 25.57 11.28 -18.58
N ALA A 26 25.10 12.07 -19.55
CA ALA A 26 23.67 12.26 -19.79
C ALA A 26 22.97 10.97 -20.24
N VAL A 27 23.59 10.18 -21.12
CA VAL A 27 23.04 8.90 -21.57
C VAL A 27 22.99 7.90 -20.41
N LEU A 28 24.04 7.80 -19.60
CA LEU A 28 24.06 6.93 -18.42
C LEU A 28 23.00 7.35 -17.40
N PHE A 29 22.83 8.64 -17.18
CA PHE A 29 21.79 9.16 -16.29
C PHE A 29 20.38 8.85 -16.78
N ALA A 30 20.11 9.06 -18.08
CA ALA A 30 18.82 8.72 -18.69
C ALA A 30 18.55 7.20 -18.67
N ALA A 31 19.57 6.38 -18.92
CA ALA A 31 19.49 4.92 -18.80
C ALA A 31 19.16 4.48 -17.36
N LEU A 32 19.76 5.14 -16.36
CA LEU A 32 19.48 4.87 -14.95
C LEU A 32 18.04 5.26 -14.58
N LEU A 33 17.55 6.41 -15.05
CA LEU A 33 16.17 6.85 -14.82
C LEU A 33 15.15 5.90 -15.46
N THR A 34 15.39 5.47 -16.70
CA THR A 34 14.51 4.53 -17.39
C THR A 34 14.53 3.15 -16.74
N PHE A 35 15.70 2.68 -16.30
CA PHE A 35 15.82 1.46 -15.50
C PHE A 35 15.03 1.59 -14.19
N ALA A 36 15.20 2.69 -13.46
CA ALA A 36 14.49 2.95 -12.21
C ALA A 36 12.97 3.02 -12.42
N TRP A 37 12.51 3.60 -13.53
CA TRP A 37 11.10 3.63 -13.89
C TRP A 37 10.55 2.23 -14.18
N HIS A 38 11.27 1.43 -14.97
CA HIS A 38 10.84 0.08 -15.35
C HIS A 38 10.78 -0.86 -14.14
N PHE A 39 11.73 -0.75 -13.22
CA PHE A 39 11.83 -1.59 -12.02
C PHE A 39 11.32 -0.92 -10.75
N ALA A 40 10.57 0.19 -10.88
CA ALA A 40 10.15 1.00 -9.73
C ALA A 40 9.44 0.16 -8.67
N ALA A 41 8.48 -0.68 -9.07
CA ALA A 41 7.74 -1.55 -8.15
C ALA A 41 8.67 -2.47 -7.35
N THR A 42 9.66 -3.09 -8.01
CA THR A 42 10.65 -3.96 -7.35
C THR A 42 11.58 -3.15 -6.44
N LEU A 43 12.01 -1.96 -6.88
CA LEU A 43 12.85 -1.07 -6.06
C LEU A 43 12.11 -0.60 -4.81
N PHE A 44 10.83 -0.23 -4.92
CA PHE A 44 9.99 0.10 -3.78
C PHE A 44 9.78 -1.09 -2.84
N LEU A 45 9.65 -2.31 -3.37
CA LEU A 45 9.53 -3.52 -2.57
C LEU A 45 10.82 -3.81 -1.78
N LEU A 46 11.99 -3.69 -2.44
CA LEU A 46 13.29 -3.83 -1.79
C LEU A 46 13.50 -2.74 -0.74
N PHE A 47 13.14 -1.50 -1.08
CA PHE A 47 13.22 -0.36 -0.16
C PHE A 47 12.28 -0.51 1.03
N ALA A 48 11.05 -0.99 0.82
CA ALA A 48 10.11 -1.30 1.90
C ALA A 48 10.66 -2.37 2.84
N GLY A 49 11.30 -3.42 2.30
CA GLY A 49 11.98 -4.42 3.10
C GLY A 49 13.15 -3.83 3.91
N MET A 50 14.01 -3.02 3.28
CA MET A 50 15.09 -2.30 3.98
C MET A 50 14.53 -1.41 5.09
N LEU A 51 13.46 -0.65 4.80
CA LEU A 51 12.79 0.23 5.76
C LEU A 51 12.18 -0.55 6.93
N LEU A 52 11.54 -1.68 6.66
CA LEU A 52 11.05 -2.59 7.70
C LEU A 52 12.20 -3.10 8.56
N GLY A 53 13.34 -3.45 7.96
CA GLY A 53 14.54 -3.87 8.69
C GLY A 53 15.11 -2.77 9.59
N VAL A 54 15.19 -1.53 9.09
CA VAL A 54 15.54 -0.35 9.90
C VAL A 54 14.55 -0.15 11.03
N GLY A 55 13.25 -0.36 10.79
CA GLY A 55 12.20 -0.22 11.82
C GLY A 55 12.23 -1.28 12.89
N LEU A 56 12.48 -2.53 12.52
CA LEU A 56 12.72 -3.60 13.46
C LEU A 56 13.95 -3.26 14.33
N ASN A 57 15.05 -2.83 13.71
CA ASN A 57 16.23 -2.40 14.46
C ASN A 57 15.90 -1.24 15.41
N ALA A 58 15.17 -0.22 14.95
CA ALA A 58 14.71 0.91 15.76
C ALA A 58 13.88 0.46 16.97
N MET A 59 13.00 -0.51 16.78
CA MET A 59 12.19 -1.07 17.86
C MET A 59 13.05 -1.87 18.84
N THR A 60 14.06 -2.59 18.35
CA THR A 60 14.99 -3.32 19.22
C THR A 60 15.91 -2.40 20.01
N THR A 61 16.32 -1.26 19.45
CA THR A 61 17.13 -0.26 20.16
C THR A 61 16.31 0.43 21.24
N LEU A 62 15.04 0.77 20.95
CA LEU A 62 14.06 1.25 21.94
C LEU A 62 13.86 0.24 23.08
N LEU A 63 13.59 -1.03 22.76
CA LEU A 63 13.40 -2.08 23.76
C LEU A 63 14.67 -2.35 24.57
N GLY A 64 15.83 -2.15 23.97
CA GLY A 64 17.13 -2.30 24.62
C GLY A 64 17.45 -1.22 25.65
N ARG A 65 16.80 -0.05 25.57
CA ARG A 65 16.88 0.96 26.64
C ARG A 65 16.11 0.54 27.90
N LEU A 66 15.10 -0.33 27.75
CA LEU A 66 14.32 -0.87 28.87
C LEU A 66 14.83 -2.22 29.39
N THR A 67 15.47 -3.03 28.53
CA THR A 67 15.83 -4.43 28.84
C THR A 67 17.33 -4.68 28.60
N GLY A 68 18.05 -5.22 29.60
CA GLY A 68 19.48 -5.56 29.50
C GLY A 68 19.82 -6.79 28.63
N LEU A 69 18.90 -7.25 27.78
CA LEU A 69 19.01 -8.49 27.00
C LEU A 69 19.99 -8.40 25.81
N PRO A 70 20.56 -9.52 25.33
CA PRO A 70 21.36 -9.54 24.10
C PRO A 70 20.51 -9.21 22.86
N HIS A 71 21.15 -8.65 21.82
CA HIS A 71 20.50 -8.12 20.61
C HIS A 71 19.57 -9.14 19.92
N ALA A 72 20.00 -10.40 19.81
CA ALA A 72 19.21 -11.47 19.19
C ALA A 72 17.88 -11.73 19.92
N LEU A 73 17.85 -11.66 21.26
CA LEU A 73 16.62 -11.84 22.04
C LEU A 73 15.69 -10.63 21.91
N ARG A 74 16.24 -9.41 21.86
CA ARG A 74 15.44 -8.21 21.62
C ARG A 74 14.76 -8.27 20.24
N LEU A 75 15.50 -8.65 19.20
CA LEU A 75 14.96 -8.84 17.86
C LEU A 75 13.89 -9.93 17.83
N ALA A 76 14.16 -11.08 18.45
CA ALA A 76 13.19 -12.17 18.53
C ALA A 76 11.90 -11.74 19.24
N LEU A 77 11.99 -11.00 20.35
CA LEU A 77 10.82 -10.47 21.06
C LEU A 77 10.00 -9.51 20.21
N VAL A 78 10.65 -8.57 19.52
CA VAL A 78 9.97 -7.64 18.60
C VAL A 78 9.30 -8.40 17.47
N CYS A 79 9.98 -9.37 16.87
CA CYS A 79 9.42 -10.19 15.79
C CYS A 79 8.23 -11.02 16.26
N LEU A 80 8.30 -11.60 17.46
CA LEU A 80 7.22 -12.37 18.05
C LEU A 80 6.02 -11.48 18.37
N ALA A 81 6.25 -10.29 18.91
CA ALA A 81 5.20 -9.30 19.14
C ALA A 81 4.51 -8.87 17.83
N LEU A 82 5.28 -8.62 16.78
CA LEU A 82 4.76 -8.19 15.48
C LEU A 82 4.02 -9.35 14.78
N ALA A 83 4.55 -10.57 14.84
CA ALA A 83 3.88 -11.78 14.36
C ALA A 83 2.57 -12.06 15.12
N GLY A 84 2.57 -11.88 16.44
CA GLY A 84 1.38 -12.00 17.28
C GLY A 84 0.32 -10.95 16.92
N MET A 85 0.73 -9.69 16.71
CA MET A 85 -0.16 -8.62 16.28
C MET A 85 -0.74 -8.90 14.90
N LEU A 86 0.08 -9.29 13.92
CA LEU A 86 -0.37 -9.68 12.58
C LEU A 86 -1.32 -10.87 12.61
N SER A 87 -0.98 -11.93 13.36
CA SER A 87 -1.83 -13.11 13.51
C SER A 87 -3.17 -12.75 14.16
N GLY A 88 -3.16 -11.88 15.18
CA GLY A 88 -4.37 -11.35 15.80
C GLY A 88 -5.23 -10.56 14.81
N ILE A 89 -4.63 -9.71 13.98
CA ILE A 89 -5.34 -8.96 12.94
C ILE A 89 -5.94 -9.91 11.91
N VAL A 90 -5.22 -10.92 11.45
CA VAL A 90 -5.73 -11.88 10.46
C VAL A 90 -6.86 -12.74 11.06
N PHE A 91 -6.73 -13.15 12.31
CA PHE A 91 -7.76 -13.95 12.99
C PHE A 91 -9.04 -13.15 13.25
N LEU A 92 -8.91 -11.93 13.80
CA LEU A 92 -10.04 -11.03 14.09
C LEU A 92 -10.63 -10.41 12.80
N GLY A 93 -9.78 -10.07 11.84
CA GLY A 93 -10.18 -9.54 10.54
C GLY A 93 -10.87 -10.59 9.68
N GLY A 94 -10.38 -11.84 9.68
CA GLY A 94 -10.98 -12.93 8.92
C GLY A 94 -12.41 -13.22 9.34
N THR A 95 -12.71 -13.22 10.65
CA THR A 95 -14.07 -13.44 11.16
C THR A 95 -15.01 -12.28 10.83
N THR A 96 -14.53 -11.03 10.93
CA THR A 96 -15.33 -9.83 10.60
C THR A 96 -15.61 -9.68 9.12
N ILE A 97 -14.62 -9.93 8.24
CA ILE A 97 -14.83 -9.95 6.79
C ILE A 97 -15.82 -11.04 6.40
N ALA A 98 -15.73 -12.23 7.00
CA ALA A 98 -16.68 -13.31 6.76
C ALA A 98 -18.10 -12.93 7.20
N GLN A 99 -18.26 -12.27 8.35
CA GLN A 99 -19.55 -11.78 8.83
C GLN A 99 -20.10 -10.65 7.94
N GLN A 100 -19.28 -9.67 7.56
CA GLN A 100 -19.67 -8.58 6.68
C GLN A 100 -20.07 -9.08 5.28
N ALA A 101 -19.36 -10.05 4.72
CA ALA A 101 -19.71 -10.68 3.45
C ALA A 101 -21.04 -11.43 3.54
N THR A 102 -21.30 -12.10 4.66
CA THR A 102 -22.57 -12.80 4.90
C THR A 102 -23.73 -11.81 5.03
N VAL A 103 -23.53 -10.71 5.77
CA VAL A 103 -24.53 -9.63 5.90
C VAL A 103 -24.78 -8.95 4.56
N LEU A 104 -23.74 -8.61 3.81
CA LEU A 104 -23.89 -8.01 2.48
C LEU A 104 -24.61 -8.97 1.51
N SER A 105 -24.29 -10.26 1.55
CA SER A 105 -24.99 -11.28 0.75
C SER A 105 -26.48 -11.35 1.13
N ASN A 106 -26.80 -11.35 2.42
CA ASN A 106 -28.17 -11.41 2.90
C ASN A 106 -28.95 -10.11 2.59
N THR A 107 -28.31 -8.95 2.72
CA THR A 107 -28.88 -7.65 2.34
C THR A 107 -29.11 -7.57 0.83
N ILE A 108 -28.16 -8.01 0.00
CA ILE A 108 -28.33 -8.06 -1.45
C ILE A 108 -29.51 -8.97 -1.81
N LYS A 109 -29.59 -10.17 -1.23
CA LYS A 109 -30.71 -11.10 -1.47
C LYS A 109 -32.06 -10.50 -1.04
N SER A 110 -32.11 -9.86 0.13
CA SER A 110 -33.32 -9.20 0.64
C SER A 110 -33.75 -8.03 -0.23
N GLN A 111 -32.80 -7.19 -0.68
CA GLN A 111 -33.07 -6.04 -1.54
C GLN A 111 -33.49 -6.47 -2.96
N LEU A 112 -32.92 -7.55 -3.50
CA LEU A 112 -33.39 -8.14 -4.76
C LEU A 112 -34.85 -8.62 -4.64
N GLY A 113 -35.23 -9.20 -3.50
CA GLY A 113 -36.61 -9.58 -3.21
C GLY A 113 -37.56 -8.38 -3.22
N SER A 114 -37.21 -7.29 -2.52
CA SER A 114 -38.04 -6.08 -2.48
C SER A 114 -38.15 -5.36 -3.83
N VAL A 115 -37.08 -5.38 -4.64
CA VAL A 115 -37.10 -4.84 -6.02
C VAL A 115 -37.94 -5.71 -6.94
N LYS A 116 -37.86 -7.04 -6.79
CA LYS A 116 -38.72 -7.99 -7.53
C LYS A 116 -40.19 -7.70 -7.26
N GLU A 117 -40.55 -7.53 -5.99
CA GLU A 117 -41.93 -7.29 -5.54
C GLU A 117 -42.47 -5.93 -6.02
N PHE A 118 -41.63 -4.89 -6.08
CA PHE A 118 -41.98 -3.59 -6.66
C PHE A 118 -42.18 -3.64 -8.19
N LEU A 119 -41.38 -4.44 -8.91
CA LEU A 119 -41.51 -4.64 -10.36
C LEU A 119 -42.75 -5.48 -10.71
N GLU A 120 -43.04 -6.52 -9.93
CA GLU A 120 -44.24 -7.35 -10.10
C GLU A 120 -45.52 -6.54 -9.83
N GLN A 121 -45.53 -5.67 -8.81
CA GLN A 121 -46.66 -4.76 -8.54
C GLN A 121 -46.90 -3.74 -9.66
N HIS A 122 -45.90 -3.42 -10.49
CA HIS A 122 -46.03 -2.54 -11.67
C HIS A 122 -46.20 -3.32 -12.99
N GLY A 123 -46.43 -4.64 -12.94
CA GLY A 123 -46.77 -5.46 -14.12
C GLY A 123 -45.59 -5.86 -14.99
N VAL A 124 -44.35 -5.80 -14.48
CA VAL A 124 -43.15 -6.27 -15.18
C VAL A 124 -42.87 -7.71 -14.77
N ASP A 125 -42.84 -8.61 -15.75
CA ASP A 125 -42.64 -10.05 -15.54
C ASP A 125 -41.18 -10.34 -15.13
N THR A 126 -40.94 -10.61 -13.84
CA THR A 126 -39.58 -10.72 -13.26
C THR A 126 -39.00 -12.13 -13.32
N SER A 127 -39.63 -13.07 -14.02
CA SER A 127 -39.20 -14.46 -14.17
C SER A 127 -37.74 -14.62 -14.62
N TYR A 128 -37.20 -13.66 -15.38
CA TYR A 128 -35.78 -13.61 -15.79
C TYR A 128 -34.78 -13.31 -14.66
N LEU A 129 -35.23 -12.80 -13.51
CA LEU A 129 -34.39 -12.46 -12.35
C LEU A 129 -34.31 -13.61 -11.33
N ASP A 130 -35.03 -14.71 -11.56
CA ASP A 130 -35.09 -15.86 -10.67
C ASP A 130 -33.91 -16.82 -10.90
N PHE A 131 -32.70 -16.36 -10.61
CA PHE A 131 -31.47 -17.15 -10.75
C PHE A 131 -31.37 -18.31 -9.74
N THR A 132 -32.27 -18.37 -8.76
CA THR A 132 -32.25 -19.34 -7.66
C THR A 132 -33.11 -20.59 -7.89
N ASN A 133 -34.16 -20.51 -8.72
CA ASN A 133 -35.07 -21.64 -8.97
C ASN A 133 -34.65 -22.52 -10.16
N ALA A 134 -33.64 -22.15 -10.94
CA ALA A 134 -33.14 -22.97 -12.06
C ALA A 134 -32.41 -24.26 -11.62
N ALA A 135 -32.15 -24.46 -10.32
CA ALA A 135 -31.35 -25.58 -9.81
C ALA A 135 -32.17 -26.65 -9.05
N GLY A 136 -33.49 -26.53 -8.93
CA GLY A 136 -34.21 -27.44 -8.05
C GLY A 136 -35.70 -27.50 -8.25
N GLU A 137 -36.16 -28.04 -9.38
CA GLU A 137 -37.51 -28.61 -9.47
C GLU A 137 -37.61 -29.63 -10.60
N ALA A 138 -37.07 -30.82 -10.35
CA ALA A 138 -37.48 -32.04 -11.07
C ALA A 138 -38.47 -32.79 -10.17
N LYS A 139 -39.76 -32.70 -10.47
CA LYS A 139 -40.79 -33.58 -9.90
C LYS A 139 -41.20 -34.63 -10.96
N PRO A 140 -41.26 -35.92 -10.61
CA PRO A 140 -41.47 -36.98 -11.59
C PRO A 140 -42.97 -37.22 -11.79
N GLU A 141 -43.43 -37.24 -13.04
CA GLU A 141 -44.70 -37.88 -13.41
C GLU A 141 -44.46 -38.91 -14.51
N GLY A 142 -44.74 -40.16 -14.17
CA GLY A 142 -44.74 -41.27 -15.09
C GLY A 142 -46.16 -41.61 -15.57
N THR A 143 -46.18 -42.07 -16.82
CA THR A 143 -46.96 -43.22 -17.32
C THR A 143 -48.27 -42.95 -18.08
N ALA A 144 -48.24 -43.47 -19.32
CA ALA A 144 -49.27 -44.13 -20.13
C ALA A 144 -50.19 -43.32 -21.09
N ALA A 145 -49.90 -43.54 -22.38
CA ALA A 145 -50.75 -44.12 -23.43
C ALA A 145 -52.00 -43.37 -23.98
N ALA A 146 -51.86 -43.01 -25.28
CA ALA A 146 -52.81 -43.13 -26.40
C ALA A 146 -54.25 -42.57 -26.31
N THR A 147 -54.61 -41.63 -27.20
CA THR A 147 -55.54 -41.76 -28.37
C THR A 147 -55.75 -40.35 -29.00
N ALA A 148 -55.78 -40.24 -30.34
CA ALA A 148 -56.01 -39.00 -31.13
C ALA A 148 -57.52 -38.73 -31.42
N PRO A 149 -57.95 -37.71 -32.23
CA PRO A 149 -57.36 -36.43 -32.71
C PRO A 149 -58.24 -35.20 -32.30
N THR A 150 -57.93 -33.92 -32.61
CA THR A 150 -58.53 -33.12 -33.72
C THR A 150 -57.98 -31.66 -33.69
N THR A 151 -57.52 -31.16 -34.85
CA THR A 151 -57.40 -29.75 -35.38
C THR A 151 -56.91 -28.63 -34.43
N THR A 152 -55.90 -27.79 -34.75
CA THR A 152 -55.82 -26.84 -35.87
C THR A 152 -54.39 -26.24 -35.93
N ALA A 153 -53.81 -26.07 -37.13
CA ALA A 153 -52.55 -25.33 -37.36
C ALA A 153 -52.85 -23.80 -37.48
N PRO A 154 -51.90 -22.85 -37.33
CA PRO A 154 -50.49 -22.92 -37.76
C PRO A 154 -49.45 -22.61 -36.68
N ALA A 155 -48.44 -23.47 -36.60
CA ALA A 155 -47.18 -23.16 -35.93
C ALA A 155 -46.37 -22.19 -36.79
N ALA A 156 -46.26 -20.93 -36.33
CA ALA A 156 -45.13 -20.08 -36.69
C ALA A 156 -43.96 -20.47 -35.76
N SER A 157 -42.89 -20.93 -36.38
CA SER A 157 -41.62 -21.32 -35.77
C SER A 157 -40.99 -20.17 -34.98
N SER A 158 -40.95 -20.27 -33.65
CA SER A 158 -39.93 -19.61 -32.83
C SER A 158 -38.87 -20.64 -32.47
N SER A 159 -37.77 -20.59 -33.19
CA SER A 159 -36.56 -21.36 -32.88
C SER A 159 -36.17 -21.11 -31.43
N HIS A 160 -36.27 -22.16 -30.63
CA HIS A 160 -35.66 -22.27 -29.31
C HIS A 160 -34.13 -22.20 -29.51
N GLY A 161 -33.61 -20.97 -29.57
CA GLY A 161 -32.20 -20.69 -29.60
C GLY A 161 -31.61 -21.08 -28.26
N LEU A 162 -31.03 -22.28 -28.19
CA LEU A 162 -30.08 -22.64 -27.15
C LEU A 162 -29.12 -21.46 -26.98
N PRO A 163 -28.83 -20.98 -25.75
CA PRO A 163 -27.77 -20.02 -25.55
C PRO A 163 -26.50 -20.59 -26.21
N GLY A 164 -26.06 -19.94 -27.28
CA GLY A 164 -24.98 -20.45 -28.11
C GLY A 164 -23.74 -20.68 -27.25
N ALA A 165 -23.00 -21.76 -27.51
CA ALA A 165 -21.78 -22.07 -26.77
C ALA A 165 -20.79 -20.87 -26.69
N GLY A 166 -20.87 -19.91 -27.61
CA GLY A 166 -20.12 -18.65 -27.57
C GLY A 166 -20.53 -17.65 -26.48
N THR A 167 -21.78 -17.65 -25.98
CA THR A 167 -22.23 -16.74 -24.90
C THR A 167 -21.94 -17.33 -23.50
N LEU A 168 -22.00 -18.66 -23.36
CA LEU A 168 -21.53 -19.37 -22.16
C LEU A 168 -19.99 -19.41 -22.09
N ALA A 169 -19.29 -19.56 -23.22
CA ALA A 169 -17.83 -19.50 -23.26
C ALA A 169 -17.28 -18.08 -23.01
N SER A 170 -17.97 -17.03 -23.48
CA SER A 170 -17.55 -15.65 -23.26
C SER A 170 -17.87 -15.14 -21.84
N SER A 171 -19.02 -15.49 -21.26
CA SER A 171 -19.35 -15.18 -19.86
C SER A 171 -18.54 -16.02 -18.87
N GLY A 172 -18.38 -17.32 -19.13
CA GLY A 172 -17.50 -18.19 -18.36
C GLY A 172 -16.04 -17.76 -18.44
N GLY A 173 -15.54 -17.43 -19.64
CA GLY A 173 -14.19 -16.91 -19.85
C GLY A 173 -13.95 -15.56 -19.18
N ALA A 174 -14.94 -14.65 -19.17
CA ALA A 174 -14.85 -13.37 -18.46
C ALA A 174 -14.83 -13.56 -16.92
N ILE A 175 -15.67 -14.45 -16.38
CA ILE A 175 -15.71 -14.73 -14.94
C ILE A 175 -14.46 -15.49 -14.50
N ILE A 176 -14.00 -16.47 -15.28
CA ILE A 176 -12.76 -17.21 -15.02
C ILE A 176 -11.56 -16.27 -15.10
N SER A 177 -11.48 -15.40 -16.11
CA SER A 177 -10.37 -14.44 -16.22
C SER A 177 -10.41 -13.37 -15.12
N GLN A 178 -11.59 -12.90 -14.70
CA GLN A 178 -11.74 -11.98 -13.57
C GLN A 178 -11.35 -12.66 -12.24
N THR A 179 -11.82 -13.89 -12.01
CA THR A 179 -11.49 -14.69 -10.82
C THR A 179 -10.00 -15.01 -10.78
N LEU A 180 -9.42 -15.38 -11.93
CA LEU A 180 -7.99 -15.65 -12.06
C LEU A 180 -7.17 -14.39 -11.84
N LYS A 181 -7.60 -13.21 -12.32
CA LYS A 181 -6.95 -11.92 -12.03
C LYS A 181 -7.01 -11.58 -10.54
N VAL A 182 -8.14 -11.81 -9.88
CA VAL A 182 -8.28 -11.59 -8.43
C VAL A 182 -7.41 -12.56 -7.65
N LEU A 183 -7.37 -13.84 -8.05
CA LEU A 183 -6.56 -14.86 -7.41
C LEU A 183 -5.06 -14.57 -7.58
N LEU A 184 -4.60 -14.30 -8.82
CA LEU A 184 -3.23 -13.91 -9.12
C LEU A 184 -2.84 -12.60 -8.42
N GLY A 185 -3.77 -11.64 -8.36
CA GLY A 185 -3.58 -10.39 -7.62
C GLY A 185 -3.40 -10.62 -6.12
N THR A 186 -4.20 -11.50 -5.53
CA THR A 186 -4.11 -11.86 -4.10
C THR A 186 -2.79 -12.59 -3.81
N VAL A 187 -2.40 -13.55 -4.67
CA VAL A 187 -1.11 -14.24 -4.56
C VAL A 187 0.05 -13.26 -4.67
N SER A 188 -0.05 -12.25 -5.55
CA SER A 188 0.96 -11.20 -5.67
C SER A 188 1.09 -10.34 -4.40
N VAL A 189 -0.02 -9.93 -3.79
CA VAL A 189 0.00 -9.15 -2.53
C VAL A 189 0.62 -9.97 -1.40
N VAL A 190 0.20 -11.23 -1.24
CA VAL A 190 0.74 -12.12 -0.20
C VAL A 190 2.23 -12.41 -0.44
N GLY A 191 2.62 -12.67 -1.69
CA GLY A 191 4.02 -12.85 -2.07
C GLY A 191 4.88 -11.62 -1.77
N ASN A 192 4.42 -10.43 -2.16
CA ASN A 192 5.09 -9.16 -1.85
C ASN A 192 5.21 -8.92 -0.35
N PHE A 193 4.19 -9.25 0.43
CA PHE A 193 4.23 -9.19 1.88
C PHE A 193 5.33 -10.10 2.46
N PHE A 194 5.40 -11.37 2.02
CA PHE A 194 6.44 -12.30 2.46
C PHE A 194 7.84 -11.85 2.03
N ILE A 195 7.98 -11.25 0.83
CA ILE A 195 9.26 -10.71 0.36
C ILE A 195 9.71 -9.55 1.26
N VAL A 196 8.83 -8.57 1.54
CA VAL A 196 9.14 -7.44 2.42
C VAL A 196 9.49 -7.92 3.83
N LEU A 197 8.73 -8.89 4.36
CA LEU A 197 8.99 -9.48 5.67
C LEU A 197 10.34 -10.20 5.70
N PHE A 198 10.61 -11.07 4.74
CA PHE A 198 11.88 -11.81 4.64
C PHE A 198 13.06 -10.84 4.52
N LEU A 199 12.95 -9.87 3.61
CA LEU A 199 14.02 -8.92 3.35
C LEU A 199 14.28 -8.02 4.56
N GLY A 200 13.22 -7.51 5.19
CA GLY A 200 13.36 -6.69 6.40
C GLY A 200 13.90 -7.46 7.59
N LEU A 201 13.50 -8.73 7.76
CA LEU A 201 14.07 -9.59 8.80
C LEU A 201 15.55 -9.89 8.54
N ALA A 202 15.93 -10.14 7.29
CA ALA A 202 17.32 -10.34 6.90
C ALA A 202 18.16 -9.08 7.17
N PHE A 203 17.69 -7.90 6.75
CA PHE A 203 18.33 -6.61 7.05
C PHE A 203 18.46 -6.36 8.56
N ALA A 204 17.42 -6.66 9.35
CA ALA A 204 17.43 -6.47 10.79
C ALA A 204 18.34 -7.46 11.53
N ALA A 205 18.52 -8.68 11.02
CA ALA A 205 19.36 -9.70 11.64
C ALA A 205 20.85 -9.33 11.58
N GLN A 206 21.31 -8.73 10.48
CA GLN A 206 22.73 -8.42 10.27
C GLN A 206 22.96 -7.06 9.59
N PRO A 207 22.58 -5.93 10.22
CA PRO A 207 22.63 -4.60 9.60
C PRO A 207 24.05 -4.18 9.19
N SER A 208 25.08 -4.62 9.94
CA SER A 208 26.49 -4.30 9.65
C SER A 208 26.99 -4.88 8.33
N ILE A 209 26.53 -6.07 7.94
CA ILE A 209 26.95 -6.73 6.69
C ILE A 209 26.39 -5.98 5.49
N TYR A 210 25.11 -5.62 5.52
CA TYR A 210 24.49 -4.87 4.43
C TYR A 210 25.08 -3.46 4.31
N ARG A 211 25.36 -2.80 5.43
CA ARG A 211 26.08 -1.52 5.45
C ARG A 211 27.47 -1.64 4.82
N ALA A 212 28.24 -2.66 5.18
CA ALA A 212 29.57 -2.90 4.61
C ALA A 212 29.50 -3.20 3.11
N GLY A 213 28.50 -3.97 2.68
CA GLY A 213 28.24 -4.25 1.26
C GLY A 213 27.95 -2.98 0.46
N LEU A 214 27.13 -2.07 1.00
CA LEU A 214 26.82 -0.80 0.35
C LEU A 214 28.08 0.09 0.22
N LEU A 215 28.92 0.12 1.27
CA LEU A 215 30.19 0.87 1.26
C LEU A 215 31.26 0.24 0.36
N PHE A 216 31.14 -1.06 0.03
CA PHE A 216 32.06 -1.73 -0.88
C PHE A 216 31.90 -1.25 -2.33
N ILE A 217 30.68 -0.89 -2.74
CA ILE A 217 30.36 -0.34 -4.07
C ILE A 217 30.98 1.05 -4.27
N ALA A 218 31.17 1.81 -3.18
CA ALA A 218 31.79 3.13 -3.25
C ALA A 218 33.31 3.03 -3.57
N PRO A 219 33.81 3.80 -4.55
CA PRO A 219 35.23 3.85 -4.86
C PRO A 219 36.06 4.27 -3.63
N ALA A 220 37.27 3.72 -3.50
CA ALA A 220 38.12 3.92 -2.32
C ALA A 220 38.35 5.40 -1.94
N LYS A 221 38.39 6.30 -2.94
CA LYS A 221 38.57 7.74 -2.76
C LYS A 221 37.40 8.41 -2.01
N TYR A 222 36.18 7.90 -2.17
CA TYR A 222 34.95 8.51 -1.62
C TYR A 222 34.37 7.72 -0.44
N ARG A 223 35.03 6.66 0.04
CA ARG A 223 34.51 5.79 1.10
C ARG A 223 34.20 6.55 2.40
N ALA A 224 35.03 7.51 2.79
CA ALA A 224 34.79 8.31 4.00
C ALA A 224 33.50 9.14 3.88
N GLN A 225 33.31 9.82 2.74
CA GLN A 225 32.09 10.60 2.47
C GLN A 225 30.86 9.70 2.38
N ALA A 226 30.96 8.58 1.65
CA ALA A 226 29.87 7.60 1.52
C ALA A 226 29.44 7.04 2.89
N THR A 227 30.39 6.82 3.80
CA THR A 227 30.11 6.37 5.17
C THR A 227 29.27 7.39 5.92
N VAL A 228 29.64 8.68 5.86
CA VAL A 228 28.89 9.76 6.52
C VAL A 228 27.47 9.87 5.96
N ILE A 229 27.30 9.77 4.65
CA ILE A 229 25.98 9.84 3.99
C ILE A 229 25.10 8.66 4.42
N VAL A 230 25.62 7.43 4.31
CA VAL A 230 24.89 6.21 4.65
C VAL A 230 24.47 6.20 6.12
N ASP A 231 25.36 6.61 7.02
CA ASP A 231 25.06 6.69 8.45
C ASP A 231 24.00 7.75 8.75
N ARG A 232 24.11 8.95 8.14
CA ARG A 232 23.09 9.99 8.30
C ARG A 232 21.72 9.58 7.75
N ILE A 233 21.69 8.87 6.62
CA ILE A 233 20.45 8.32 6.06
C ILE A 233 19.85 7.32 7.04
N GLY A 234 20.64 6.34 7.50
CA GLY A 234 20.21 5.32 8.44
C GLY A 234 19.61 5.91 9.72
N ASP A 235 20.34 6.84 10.35
CA ASP A 235 19.90 7.51 11.56
C ASP A 235 18.61 8.34 11.36
N THR A 236 18.48 9.00 10.20
CA THR A 236 17.29 9.81 9.87
C THR A 236 16.08 8.91 9.66
N LEU A 237 16.25 7.80 8.93
CA LEU A 237 15.19 6.81 8.72
C LEU A 237 14.79 6.13 10.04
N GLU A 238 15.74 5.79 10.91
CA GLU A 238 15.46 5.19 12.23
C GLU A 238 14.62 6.14 13.09
N ARG A 239 15.03 7.40 13.22
CA ARG A 239 14.29 8.42 13.99
C ARG A 239 12.90 8.69 13.42
N TRP A 240 12.79 8.81 12.10
CA TRP A 240 11.51 9.00 11.42
C TRP A 240 10.56 7.81 11.68
N LEU A 241 11.07 6.59 11.56
CA LEU A 241 10.26 5.37 11.70
C LEU A 241 9.80 5.16 13.14
N ILE A 242 10.61 5.53 14.14
CA ILE A 242 10.18 5.57 15.55
C ILE A 242 9.00 6.54 15.73
N ALA A 243 9.12 7.76 15.20
CA ALA A 243 8.06 8.77 15.30
C ALA A 243 6.78 8.31 14.57
N GLN A 244 6.93 7.63 13.43
CA GLN A 244 5.82 7.04 12.68
C GLN A 244 5.13 5.93 13.47
N ILE A 245 5.87 5.03 14.13
CA ILE A 245 5.26 3.96 14.93
C ILE A 245 4.52 4.51 16.15
N ILE A 246 5.08 5.53 16.83
CA ILE A 246 4.40 6.23 17.93
C ILE A 246 3.09 6.86 17.43
N THR A 247 3.11 7.44 16.24
CA THR A 247 1.93 8.04 15.59
C THR A 247 0.87 6.99 15.29
N MET A 248 1.23 5.86 14.69
CA MET A 248 0.32 4.76 14.43
C MET A 248 -0.32 4.22 15.72
N ALA A 249 0.47 4.08 16.78
CA ALA A 249 -0.02 3.65 18.09
C ALA A 249 -0.96 4.68 18.73
N ALA A 250 -0.64 5.98 18.65
CA ALA A 250 -1.49 7.04 19.17
C ALA A 250 -2.83 7.11 18.44
N VAL A 251 -2.83 7.05 17.10
CA VAL A 251 -4.05 7.00 16.29
C VAL A 251 -4.87 5.76 16.63
N PHE A 252 -4.24 4.58 16.71
CA PHE A 252 -4.90 3.35 17.15
C PHE A 252 -5.63 3.53 18.49
N LEU A 253 -4.93 4.01 19.52
CA LEU A 253 -5.48 4.14 20.87
C LEU A 253 -6.62 5.15 20.93
N VAL A 254 -6.44 6.33 20.33
CA VAL A 254 -7.46 7.39 20.34
C VAL A 254 -8.70 6.95 19.56
N THR A 255 -8.52 6.33 18.39
CA THR A 255 -9.64 5.82 17.59
C THR A 255 -10.35 4.66 18.31
N TRP A 256 -9.61 3.70 18.88
CA TRP A 256 -10.21 2.59 19.61
C TRP A 256 -11.02 3.07 20.83
N ILE A 257 -10.43 3.91 21.68
CA ILE A 257 -11.09 4.45 22.87
C ILE A 257 -12.31 5.29 22.46
N GLY A 258 -12.17 6.15 21.46
CA GLY A 258 -13.26 6.98 20.97
C GLY A 258 -14.44 6.15 20.45
N LEU A 259 -14.20 5.14 19.60
CA LEU A 259 -15.26 4.26 19.11
C LEU A 259 -15.87 3.40 20.23
N ALA A 260 -15.06 2.97 21.20
CA ALA A 260 -15.54 2.19 22.33
C ALA A 260 -16.49 3.02 23.21
N ILE A 261 -16.21 4.30 23.43
CA ILE A 261 -17.09 5.22 24.17
C ILE A 261 -18.41 5.45 23.41
N ILE A 262 -18.35 5.55 22.07
CA ILE A 262 -19.55 5.71 21.23
C ILE A 262 -20.40 4.42 21.21
N GLY A 263 -19.81 3.27 21.55
CA GLY A 263 -20.50 1.98 21.54
C GLY A 263 -20.54 1.30 20.17
N ILE A 264 -19.63 1.67 19.26
CA ILE A 264 -19.56 1.06 17.93
C ILE A 264 -18.99 -0.36 18.04
N PRO A 265 -19.69 -1.39 17.51
CA PRO A 265 -19.18 -2.75 17.48
C PRO A 265 -17.84 -2.83 16.76
N SER A 266 -16.94 -3.72 17.21
CA SER A 266 -15.62 -3.90 16.60
C SER A 266 -14.71 -2.66 16.65
N SER A 267 -14.92 -1.76 17.61
CA SER A 267 -14.09 -0.56 17.85
C SER A 267 -12.58 -0.84 17.88
N PHE A 268 -12.18 -1.98 18.43
CA PHE A 268 -10.79 -2.42 18.48
C PHE A 268 -10.20 -2.66 17.09
N ILE A 269 -10.91 -3.40 16.23
CA ILE A 269 -10.45 -3.73 14.88
C ILE A 269 -10.39 -2.47 14.02
N LEU A 270 -11.43 -1.63 14.11
CA LEU A 270 -11.48 -0.34 13.42
C LEU A 270 -10.37 0.60 13.89
N GLY A 271 -10.07 0.62 15.19
CA GLY A 271 -8.91 1.33 15.73
C GLY A 271 -7.60 0.81 15.15
N ILE A 272 -7.37 -0.50 15.16
CA ILE A 272 -6.13 -1.08 14.63
C ILE A 272 -5.97 -0.72 13.16
N GLN A 273 -7.04 -0.87 12.38
CA GLN A 273 -7.06 -0.52 10.98
C GLN A 273 -6.73 0.96 10.77
N ALA A 274 -7.35 1.87 11.52
CA ALA A 274 -7.05 3.30 11.44
C ALA A 274 -5.58 3.60 11.78
N GLY A 275 -5.04 3.00 12.84
CA GLY A 275 -3.63 3.12 13.22
C GLY A 275 -2.67 2.56 12.17
N LEU A 276 -3.00 1.43 11.53
CA LEU A 276 -2.20 0.86 10.44
C LEU A 276 -2.21 1.75 9.20
N LEU A 277 -3.39 2.24 8.81
CA LEU A 277 -3.51 3.13 7.66
C LEU A 277 -2.76 4.44 7.89
N ALA A 278 -2.71 4.94 9.14
CA ALA A 278 -1.94 6.12 9.51
C ALA A 278 -0.43 6.03 9.24
N PHE A 279 0.10 4.86 8.82
CA PHE A 279 1.45 4.77 8.24
C PHE A 279 1.66 5.73 7.07
N ILE A 280 0.60 5.95 6.26
CA ILE A 280 0.61 6.90 5.15
C ILE A 280 -0.08 8.18 5.63
N PRO A 281 0.65 9.25 5.95
CA PRO A 281 0.05 10.46 6.50
C PRO A 281 -1.01 11.03 5.57
N THR A 282 -2.06 11.62 6.17
CA THR A 282 -3.20 12.23 5.47
C THR A 282 -4.06 11.26 4.67
N VAL A 283 -3.52 10.55 3.68
CA VAL A 283 -4.31 9.61 2.86
C VAL A 283 -4.78 8.42 3.69
N GLY A 284 -3.89 7.87 4.50
CA GLY A 284 -4.21 6.79 5.42
C GLY A 284 -5.26 7.20 6.44
N ALA A 285 -5.12 8.39 7.04
CA ALA A 285 -6.10 8.93 7.96
C ALA A 285 -7.47 9.15 7.31
N ILE A 286 -7.52 9.72 6.11
CA ILE A 286 -8.77 9.92 5.36
C ILE A 286 -9.43 8.57 5.03
N LEU A 287 -8.67 7.60 4.52
CA LEU A 287 -9.19 6.27 4.21
C LEU A 287 -9.66 5.53 5.47
N GLY A 288 -8.87 5.58 6.55
CA GLY A 288 -9.20 4.96 7.84
C GLY A 288 -10.45 5.58 8.45
N GLY A 289 -10.54 6.91 8.45
CA GLY A 289 -11.70 7.67 8.88
C GLY A 289 -12.94 7.36 8.06
N LEU A 290 -12.82 7.30 6.74
CA LEU A 290 -13.92 6.93 5.85
C LEU A 290 -14.45 5.54 6.20
N ILE A 291 -13.58 4.54 6.36
CA ILE A 291 -14.01 3.18 6.70
C ILE A 291 -14.66 3.14 8.08
N VAL A 292 -14.12 3.88 9.06
CA VAL A 292 -14.72 4.02 10.41
C VAL A 292 -16.13 4.61 10.34
N VAL A 293 -16.32 5.70 9.59
CA VAL A 293 -17.63 6.36 9.47
C VAL A 293 -18.64 5.48 8.75
N LEU A 294 -18.22 4.82 7.66
CA LEU A 294 -19.06 3.88 6.92
C LEU A 294 -19.44 2.67 7.78
N ALA A 295 -18.51 2.11 8.54
CA ALA A 295 -18.79 1.00 9.46
C ALA A 295 -19.77 1.42 10.56
N SER A 296 -19.65 2.65 11.07
CA SER A 296 -20.52 3.19 12.12
C SER A 296 -21.95 3.44 11.64
N LEU A 297 -22.15 3.66 10.33
CA LEU A 297 -23.46 3.83 9.73
C LEU A 297 -24.34 2.58 9.88
N ALA A 298 -23.74 1.40 9.99
CA ALA A 298 -24.46 0.15 10.26
C ALA A 298 -25.13 0.14 11.65
N THR A 299 -24.65 0.95 12.60
CA THR A 299 -25.23 1.09 13.95
C THR A 299 -26.27 2.22 14.02
N GLY A 300 -26.32 3.10 13.01
CA GLY A 300 -27.30 4.18 12.88
C GLY A 300 -26.67 5.54 12.62
N TRP A 301 -27.51 6.52 12.25
CA TRP A 301 -27.04 7.85 11.84
C TRP A 301 -26.30 8.62 12.96
N ILE A 302 -26.75 8.46 14.21
CA ILE A 302 -26.11 9.14 15.36
C ILE A 302 -24.70 8.57 15.64
N ALA A 303 -24.50 7.26 15.42
CA ALA A 303 -23.21 6.60 15.53
C ALA A 303 -22.27 7.03 14.40
N ALA A 304 -22.78 7.14 13.17
CA ALA A 304 -22.00 7.67 12.05
C ALA A 304 -21.57 9.13 12.26
N LEU A 305 -22.47 9.98 12.73
CA LEU A 305 -22.17 11.39 12.98
C LEU A 305 -21.14 11.56 14.11
N SER A 306 -21.28 10.81 15.21
CA SER A 306 -20.30 10.82 16.30
C SER A 306 -18.94 10.24 15.87
N ALA A 307 -18.92 9.18 15.07
CA ALA A 307 -17.69 8.66 14.46
C ALA A 307 -17.02 9.66 13.52
N PHE A 308 -17.81 10.43 12.76
CA PHE A 308 -17.29 11.50 11.90
C PHE A 308 -16.65 12.62 12.72
N ILE A 309 -17.29 13.05 13.82
CA ILE A 309 -16.70 14.02 14.75
C ILE A 309 -15.40 13.49 15.37
N LEU A 310 -15.39 12.22 15.78
CA LEU A 310 -14.18 11.58 16.28
C LEU A 310 -13.07 11.54 15.22
N PHE A 311 -13.40 11.21 13.97
CA PHE A 311 -12.46 11.24 12.86
C PHE A 311 -11.86 12.63 12.67
N LEU A 312 -12.66 13.70 12.70
CA LEU A 312 -12.14 15.08 12.64
C LEU A 312 -11.20 15.38 13.82
N GLY A 313 -11.53 14.91 15.02
CA GLY A 313 -10.67 15.02 16.19
C GLY A 313 -9.33 14.29 16.05
N VAL A 314 -9.36 13.05 15.54
CA VAL A 314 -8.15 12.26 15.27
C VAL A 314 -7.30 12.90 14.17
N HIS A 315 -7.92 13.39 13.11
CA HIS A 315 -7.21 14.06 12.01
C HIS A 315 -6.60 15.40 12.45
N ALA A 316 -7.29 16.14 13.33
CA ALA A 316 -6.75 17.35 13.95
C ALA A 316 -5.58 17.03 14.89
N LEU A 317 -5.68 15.97 15.70
CA LEU A 317 -4.59 15.49 16.55
C LEU A 317 -3.36 15.14 15.70
N GLU A 318 -3.54 14.40 14.62
CA GLU A 318 -2.47 14.06 13.67
C GLU A 318 -1.81 15.31 13.09
N SER A 319 -2.62 16.25 12.60
CA SER A 319 -2.15 17.43 11.86
C SER A 319 -1.50 18.49 12.76
N TYR A 320 -2.05 18.74 13.96
CA TYR A 320 -1.61 19.82 14.84
C TYR A 320 -0.67 19.37 15.96
N VAL A 321 -0.69 18.10 16.34
CA VAL A 321 0.13 17.59 17.47
C VAL A 321 1.21 16.64 16.98
N LEU A 322 0.83 15.57 16.26
CA LEU A 322 1.79 14.53 15.88
C LEU A 322 2.73 15.02 14.79
N THR A 323 2.20 15.67 13.75
CA THR A 323 2.98 16.21 12.63
C THR A 323 4.13 17.12 13.07
N PRO A 324 3.92 18.17 13.91
CA PRO A 324 5.03 19.01 14.34
C PRO A 324 6.03 18.29 15.25
N ILE A 325 5.60 17.29 16.04
CA ILE A 325 6.51 16.46 16.84
C ILE A 325 7.43 15.64 15.93
N ILE A 326 6.86 14.97 14.91
CA ILE A 326 7.63 14.20 13.92
C ILE A 326 8.59 15.12 13.16
N GLN A 327 8.11 16.27 12.68
CA GLN A 327 8.92 17.21 11.89
C GLN A 327 10.12 17.72 12.67
N ARG A 328 9.92 18.14 13.93
CA ARG A 328 11.01 18.62 14.81
C ARG A 328 12.10 17.57 15.08
N GLN A 329 11.78 16.28 14.99
CA GLN A 329 12.72 15.20 15.29
C GLN A 329 13.33 14.53 14.05
N ALA A 330 12.67 14.60 12.89
CA ALA A 330 13.06 13.81 11.73
C ALA A 330 13.24 14.61 10.43
N LEU A 331 12.45 15.66 10.19
CA LEU A 331 12.39 16.34 8.89
C LEU A 331 12.06 17.83 9.05
N ASP A 332 13.08 18.69 9.07
CA ASP A 332 12.95 20.15 8.95
C ASP A 332 12.53 20.56 7.51
N ILE A 333 11.43 20.01 7.02
CA ILE A 333 10.92 20.21 5.66
C ILE A 333 9.55 20.87 5.74
N PRO A 334 9.28 21.93 4.94
CA PRO A 334 7.96 22.54 4.89
C PRO A 334 6.85 21.51 4.58
N PRO A 335 5.71 21.53 5.29
CA PRO A 335 4.63 20.54 5.10
C PRO A 335 4.16 20.45 3.65
N ALA A 336 4.08 21.59 2.95
CA ALA A 336 3.67 21.65 1.55
C ALA A 336 4.58 20.81 0.62
N THR A 337 5.89 20.75 0.90
CA THR A 337 6.83 19.95 0.12
C THR A 337 6.60 18.46 0.33
N LEU A 338 6.30 18.04 1.56
CA LEU A 338 5.96 16.64 1.86
C LEU A 338 4.69 16.21 1.11
N PHE A 339 3.64 17.05 1.13
CA PHE A 339 2.41 16.80 0.40
C PHE A 339 2.62 16.75 -1.12
N ALA A 340 3.35 17.71 -1.67
CA ALA A 340 3.63 17.74 -3.11
C ALA A 340 4.40 16.49 -3.53
N PHE A 341 5.41 16.07 -2.76
CA PHE A 341 6.18 14.87 -3.03
C PHE A 341 5.34 13.59 -2.91
N GLN A 342 4.46 13.52 -1.90
CA GLN A 342 3.55 12.40 -1.71
C GLN A 342 2.54 12.27 -2.85
N ILE A 343 1.94 13.37 -3.30
CA ILE A 343 1.03 13.37 -4.46
C ILE A 343 1.81 12.97 -5.72
N LEU A 344 3.01 13.52 -5.93
CA LEU A 344 3.82 13.20 -7.10
C LEU A 344 4.15 11.71 -7.17
N LEU A 345 4.71 11.14 -6.09
CA LEU A 345 5.04 9.71 -6.05
C LEU A 345 3.78 8.84 -6.06
N GLY A 346 2.69 9.30 -5.45
CA GLY A 346 1.40 8.61 -5.47
C GLY A 346 0.79 8.51 -6.86
N VAL A 347 0.88 9.57 -7.67
CA VAL A 347 0.40 9.58 -9.06
C VAL A 347 1.30 8.72 -9.96
N VAL A 348 2.63 8.80 -9.77
CA VAL A 348 3.60 8.12 -10.63
C VAL A 348 3.71 6.62 -10.32
N PHE A 349 3.73 6.25 -9.03
CA PHE A 349 4.01 4.89 -8.57
C PHE A 349 2.87 4.27 -7.76
N GLY A 350 1.72 4.93 -7.68
CA GLY A 350 0.54 4.43 -6.97
C GLY A 350 0.72 4.38 -5.45
N VAL A 351 0.09 3.38 -4.82
CA VAL A 351 0.08 3.24 -3.36
C VAL A 351 1.48 3.07 -2.76
N TRP A 352 2.41 2.42 -3.49
CA TRP A 352 3.79 2.24 -3.04
C TRP A 352 4.55 3.56 -2.99
N GLY A 353 4.40 4.40 -4.01
CA GLY A 353 5.00 5.73 -4.02
C GLY A 353 4.45 6.61 -2.91
N LEU A 354 3.14 6.54 -2.68
CA LEU A 354 2.47 7.28 -1.62
C LEU A 354 2.97 6.85 -0.22
N ALA A 355 3.07 5.55 0.03
CA ALA A 355 3.50 4.99 1.31
C ALA A 355 4.98 5.27 1.62
N LEU A 356 5.82 5.32 0.58
CA LEU A 356 7.27 5.46 0.73
C LEU A 356 7.75 6.89 0.41
N ALA A 357 6.83 7.84 0.22
CA ALA A 357 7.14 9.23 -0.09
C ALA A 357 7.96 9.91 1.01
N LEU A 358 7.51 9.82 2.27
CA LEU A 358 8.22 10.42 3.40
C LEU A 358 9.66 9.90 3.59
N PRO A 359 9.91 8.58 3.63
CA PRO A 359 11.28 8.09 3.79
C PRO A 359 12.17 8.39 2.59
N LEU A 360 11.63 8.38 1.36
CA LEU A 360 12.40 8.85 0.19
C LEU A 360 12.72 10.34 0.27
N MET A 361 11.78 11.17 0.75
CA MET A 361 12.02 12.58 0.96
C MET A 361 13.08 12.83 2.06
N ALA A 362 13.10 11.99 3.10
CA ALA A 362 14.14 12.01 4.13
C ALA A 362 15.53 11.77 3.54
N ILE A 363 15.67 10.75 2.69
CA ILE A 363 16.92 10.45 1.98
C ILE A 363 17.31 11.62 1.07
N ALA A 364 16.36 12.14 0.29
CA ALA A 364 16.60 13.28 -0.60
C ALA A 364 17.11 14.50 0.19
N LYS A 365 16.53 14.79 1.35
CA LYS A 365 16.95 15.89 2.23
C LYS A 365 18.37 15.70 2.76
N VAL A 366 18.73 14.50 3.21
CA VAL A 366 20.12 14.21 3.64
C VAL A 366 21.11 14.42 2.49
N MET A 367 20.74 14.03 1.27
CA MET A 367 21.57 14.27 0.10
C MET A 367 21.73 15.76 -0.23
N ILE A 368 20.64 16.52 -0.23
CA ILE A 368 20.67 17.96 -0.49
C ILE A 368 21.51 18.70 0.56
N ASP A 369 21.35 18.35 1.85
CA ASP A 369 22.12 18.93 2.94
C ASP A 369 23.62 18.63 2.81
N HIS A 370 23.96 17.43 2.32
CA HIS A 370 25.35 17.04 2.08
C HIS A 370 25.98 17.87 0.96
N PHE A 371 25.35 17.95 -0.21
CA PHE A 371 25.88 18.74 -1.34
C PHE A 371 25.99 20.23 -1.02
N LYS A 372 24.99 20.80 -0.33
CA LYS A 372 25.02 22.20 0.10
C LYS A 372 26.13 22.49 1.12
N ALA A 373 26.54 21.51 1.91
CA ALA A 373 27.66 21.65 2.84
C ALA A 373 29.01 21.65 2.11
N GLU A 374 29.16 20.86 1.04
CA GLU A 374 30.36 20.87 0.19
C GLU A 374 30.52 22.20 -0.56
N ASP A 375 29.43 22.78 -1.09
CA ASP A 375 29.46 24.10 -1.75
C ASP A 375 29.90 25.24 -0.81
N LYS A 376 29.73 25.06 0.51
CA LYS A 376 30.12 26.05 1.53
C LYS A 376 31.53 25.85 2.07
N ALA A 377 32.22 24.75 1.75
CA ALA A 377 33.62 24.58 2.12
C ALA A 377 34.45 25.56 1.26
N PRO A 378 35.05 26.61 1.85
CA PRO A 378 35.73 27.61 1.06
C PRO A 378 36.91 26.99 0.30
N ALA A 379 37.02 27.34 -0.97
CA ALA A 379 38.20 27.14 -1.81
C ALA A 379 39.40 27.97 -1.30
N HIS A 380 39.81 27.75 -0.05
CA HIS A 380 40.97 28.37 0.59
C HIS A 380 42.07 27.34 0.93
N ALA A 381 42.07 26.22 0.21
CA ALA A 381 43.19 25.28 0.22
C ALA A 381 43.44 24.77 -1.20
N ALA A 382 43.88 25.68 -2.08
CA ALA A 382 44.58 25.35 -3.31
C ALA A 382 45.62 26.44 -3.59
#